data_AF-A0A9D8IYP6-F1
#
_entry.id   AF-A0A9D8IYP6-F1
#
_cell.length_a   1.000
_cell.length_b   1.000
_cell.length_c   1.000
_cell.angle_alpha   90.00
_cell.angle_beta   90.00
_cell.angle_gamma   90.00
#
_symmetry.space_group_name_H-M   'P 1'
#
loop_
_entity.id
_entity.type
_entity.pdbx_description
1 polymer ?
#
loop_
_entity_poly.entity_id
_entity_poly.type
_entity_poly.pdbx_seq_one_letter_code
_entity_poly.pdbx_strand_id
1 'polypeptide(L)'
;MTARIPKPAPWSPWVPPKYEIHDVVAIQAVAGGTATPEQQQAAMRYIVDNLAGTYGMSYCPGDGDGRRDSDFAEGRRFVGLQLVKLIKLNVSLLRRKQNG
;
A
#
# COMPACT_ATOMS: atom_id res chain seq x y z
N MET A 1 -9.82 -19.07 37.27
CA MET A 1 -10.59 -18.42 36.19
C MET A 1 -9.61 -17.61 35.35
N THR A 2 -9.11 -18.16 34.25
CA THR A 2 -8.24 -17.43 33.32
C THR A 2 -9.11 -16.50 32.48
N ALA A 3 -8.94 -15.19 32.65
CA ALA A 3 -9.61 -14.19 31.83
C ALA A 3 -9.25 -14.44 30.36
N ARG A 4 -10.26 -14.66 29.51
CA ARG A 4 -10.07 -14.70 28.05
C ARG A 4 -9.66 -13.29 27.63
N ILE A 5 -8.38 -13.11 27.30
CA ILE A 5 -7.93 -11.93 26.57
C ILE A 5 -8.76 -11.90 25.28
N PRO A 6 -9.55 -10.83 25.02
CA PRO A 6 -10.28 -10.73 23.76
C PRO A 6 -9.25 -10.78 22.63
N LYS A 7 -9.41 -11.70 21.69
CA LYS A 7 -8.57 -11.78 20.49
C LYS A 7 -8.60 -10.39 19.85
N PRO A 8 -7.47 -9.68 19.71
CA PRO A 8 -7.46 -8.39 19.03
C PRO A 8 -8.11 -8.60 17.66
N ALA A 9 -9.03 -7.70 17.27
CA ALA A 9 -9.72 -7.80 16.00
C ALA A 9 -8.67 -8.03 14.90
N PRO A 10 -8.75 -9.15 14.14
CA PRO A 10 -7.66 -9.53 13.25
C PRO A 10 -7.55 -8.48 12.15
N TRP A 11 -6.41 -7.79 12.12
CA TRP A 11 -6.01 -7.07 10.92
C TRP A 11 -6.08 -8.05 9.76
N SER A 12 -6.84 -7.69 8.74
CA SER A 12 -7.14 -8.54 7.59
C SER A 12 -6.80 -7.77 6.31
N PRO A 13 -6.08 -8.37 5.35
CA PRO A 13 -5.66 -7.68 4.13
C PRO A 13 -6.77 -7.02 3.30
N TRP A 14 -8.02 -7.45 3.37
CA TRP A 14 -9.15 -6.83 2.66
C TRP A 14 -9.83 -5.71 3.43
N VAL A 15 -9.52 -5.55 4.71
CA VAL A 15 -10.04 -4.43 5.51
C VAL A 15 -9.24 -3.18 5.14
N PRO A 16 -9.91 -2.06 4.83
CA PRO A 16 -9.23 -0.80 4.56
C PRO A 16 -8.26 -0.43 5.69
N PRO A 17 -7.02 -0.01 5.37
CA PRO A 17 -6.07 0.40 6.39
C PRO A 17 -6.59 1.66 7.10
N LYS A 18 -6.09 1.87 8.31
CA LYS A 18 -6.36 3.11 9.05
C LYS A 18 -5.82 4.31 8.27
N TYR A 19 -6.46 5.46 8.45
CA TYR A 19 -6.05 6.73 7.89
C TYR A 19 -6.17 7.82 8.95
N GLU A 20 -5.35 8.84 8.81
CA GLU A 20 -5.43 10.07 9.56
C GLU A 20 -5.95 11.20 8.65
N ILE A 21 -6.34 12.34 9.23
CA ILE A 21 -6.86 13.49 8.47
C ILE A 21 -5.84 13.93 7.39
N HIS A 22 -4.55 13.89 7.72
CA HIS A 22 -3.49 14.29 6.80
C HIS A 22 -3.41 13.39 5.55
N ASP A 23 -3.66 12.08 5.69
CA ASP A 23 -3.67 11.13 4.57
C ASP A 23 -4.82 11.45 3.61
N VAL A 24 -6.02 11.68 4.18
CA VAL A 24 -7.23 11.99 3.41
C VAL A 24 -7.05 13.28 2.63
N VAL A 25 -6.58 14.35 3.29
CA VAL A 25 -6.36 15.65 2.64
C VAL A 25 -5.32 15.53 1.53
N ALA A 26 -4.22 14.81 1.76
CA ALA A 26 -3.18 14.61 0.76
C ALA A 26 -3.71 13.86 -0.48
N ILE A 27 -4.47 12.77 -0.29
CA ILE A 27 -5.08 12.00 -1.38
C ILE A 27 -6.09 12.84 -2.16
N GLN A 28 -6.96 13.59 -1.47
CA GLN A 28 -7.93 14.48 -2.10
C GLN A 28 -7.25 15.59 -2.91
N ALA A 29 -6.18 16.19 -2.39
CA ALA A 29 -5.44 17.23 -3.09
C ALA A 29 -4.72 16.69 -4.33
N VAL A 30 -4.19 15.46 -4.29
CA VAL A 30 -3.62 14.79 -5.46
C VAL A 30 -4.70 14.52 -6.50
N ALA A 31 -5.86 13.99 -6.09
CA ALA A 31 -6.99 13.74 -6.98
C ALA A 31 -7.52 15.05 -7.63
N GLY A 32 -7.50 16.16 -6.89
CA GLY A 32 -7.89 17.48 -7.37
C GLY A 32 -6.81 18.22 -8.19
N GLY A 33 -5.58 17.68 -8.28
CA GLY A 33 -4.46 18.34 -8.96
C GLY A 33 -3.93 19.59 -8.26
N THR A 34 -4.24 19.78 -6.97
CA THR A 34 -3.89 20.98 -6.17
C THR A 34 -2.91 20.68 -5.03
N ALA A 35 -2.39 19.45 -4.96
CA ALA A 35 -1.48 19.02 -3.90
C ALA A 35 -0.18 19.84 -3.86
N THR A 36 0.18 20.32 -2.67
CA THR A 36 1.52 20.86 -2.39
C THR A 36 2.59 19.78 -2.53
N PRO A 37 3.88 20.13 -2.68
CA PRO A 37 4.96 19.14 -2.77
C PRO A 37 4.98 18.14 -1.60
N GLU A 38 4.69 18.61 -0.38
CA GLU A 38 4.63 17.79 0.82
C GLU A 38 3.45 16.82 0.77
N GLN A 39 2.28 17.30 0.31
CA GLN A 39 1.08 16.47 0.15
C GLN A 39 1.27 15.40 -0.93
N GLN A 40 1.96 15.71 -2.03
CA GLN A 40 2.28 14.72 -3.07
C GLN A 40 3.13 13.57 -2.51
N GLN A 41 4.17 13.89 -1.73
CA GLN A 41 5.03 12.89 -1.09
C GLN A 41 4.26 12.09 -0.04
N ALA A 42 3.45 12.77 0.80
CA ALA A 42 2.63 12.12 1.82
C ALA A 42 1.60 11.16 1.20
N ALA A 43 0.90 11.59 0.14
CA ALA A 43 -0.03 10.74 -0.60
C ALA A 43 0.67 9.51 -1.20
N MET A 44 1.81 9.71 -1.87
CA MET A 44 2.56 8.60 -2.45
C MET A 44 3.03 7.60 -1.38
N ARG A 45 3.52 8.10 -0.24
CA ARG A 45 3.90 7.26 0.89
C ARG A 45 2.71 6.49 1.44
N TYR A 46 1.56 7.14 1.66
CA TYR A 46 0.37 6.49 2.17
C TYR A 46 -0.12 5.37 1.23
N ILE A 47 -0.09 5.61 -0.08
CA ILE A 47 -0.45 4.61 -1.10
C ILE A 47 0.47 3.39 -1.02
N VAL A 48 1.79 3.60 -1.01
CA VAL A 48 2.77 2.50 -1.03
C VAL A 48 2.80 1.72 0.29
N ASP A 49 2.82 2.44 1.42
CA ASP A 49 3.02 1.83 2.74
C ASP A 49 1.72 1.22 3.28
N ASN A 50 0.59 1.95 3.18
CA ASN A 50 -0.66 1.57 3.83
C ASN A 50 -1.65 0.92 2.88
N LEU A 51 -1.95 1.54 1.72
CA LEU A 51 -2.94 1.01 0.77
C LEU A 51 -2.41 -0.22 0.02
N ALA A 52 -1.14 -0.25 -0.37
CA ALA A 52 -0.54 -1.40 -1.04
C ALA A 52 0.12 -2.37 -0.07
N GLY A 53 0.52 -1.93 1.14
CA GLY A 53 1.21 -2.79 2.10
C GLY A 53 2.57 -3.29 1.59
N THR A 54 3.23 -2.51 0.73
CA THR A 54 4.35 -2.98 -0.13
C THR A 54 5.50 -3.62 0.65
N TYR A 55 5.79 -3.07 1.83
CA TYR A 55 6.90 -3.52 2.68
C TYR A 55 6.45 -4.42 3.84
N GLY A 56 5.15 -4.68 3.97
CA GLY A 56 4.58 -5.55 4.99
C GLY A 56 4.73 -7.03 4.66
N MET A 57 4.57 -7.88 5.68
CA MET A 57 4.44 -9.32 5.49
C MET A 57 3.07 -9.61 4.85
N SER A 58 3.09 -10.34 3.74
CA SER A 58 1.90 -10.72 2.99
C SER A 58 1.33 -12.07 3.44
N TYR A 59 2.15 -12.92 4.06
CA TYR A 59 1.71 -14.21 4.59
C TYR A 59 0.75 -14.01 5.77
N CYS A 60 -0.47 -14.50 5.59
CA CYS A 60 -1.52 -14.50 6.60
C CYS A 60 -1.71 -15.94 7.12
N PRO A 61 -1.45 -16.20 8.42
CA PRO A 61 -1.59 -17.54 8.99
C PRO A 61 -3.07 -17.90 9.17
N GLY A 62 -3.40 -19.15 8.89
CA GLY A 62 -4.75 -19.70 8.95
C GLY A 62 -4.91 -20.75 7.86
N ASP A 63 -5.84 -21.68 8.02
CA ASP A 63 -6.09 -22.74 7.02
C ASP A 63 -6.69 -22.15 5.71
N GLY A 64 -7.93 -22.53 5.36
CA GLY A 64 -8.58 -22.10 4.11
C GLY A 64 -8.69 -20.57 3.96
N ASP A 65 -8.88 -19.85 5.06
CA ASP A 65 -8.98 -18.39 5.06
C ASP A 65 -7.60 -17.73 4.91
N GLY A 66 -6.57 -18.22 5.60
CA GLY A 66 -5.22 -17.62 5.56
C GLY A 66 -4.59 -17.60 4.15
N ARG A 67 -4.91 -18.60 3.31
CA ARG A 67 -4.50 -18.60 1.89
C ARG A 67 -5.15 -17.45 1.11
N ARG A 68 -6.46 -17.25 1.24
CA ARG A 68 -7.18 -16.19 0.52
C ARG A 68 -6.73 -14.80 0.96
N ASP A 69 -6.47 -14.68 2.25
CA ASP A 69 -5.94 -13.48 2.89
C ASP A 69 -4.56 -13.13 2.31
N SER A 70 -3.68 -14.13 2.20
CA SER A 70 -2.35 -14.00 1.61
C SER A 70 -2.42 -13.64 0.13
N ASP A 71 -3.30 -14.29 -0.65
CA ASP A 71 -3.50 -14.01 -2.07
C ASP A 71 -3.94 -12.54 -2.28
N PHE A 72 -4.86 -12.05 -1.42
CA PHE A 72 -5.30 -10.65 -1.46
C PHE A 72 -4.17 -9.67 -1.08
N ALA A 73 -3.40 -9.99 -0.03
CA ALA A 73 -2.26 -9.20 0.39
C ALA A 73 -1.18 -9.09 -0.71
N GLU A 74 -0.89 -10.19 -1.40
CA GLU A 74 0.04 -10.22 -2.53
C GLU A 74 -0.47 -9.41 -3.72
N GLY A 75 -1.77 -9.46 -4.00
CA GLY A 75 -2.39 -8.62 -5.04
C GLY A 75 -2.18 -7.12 -4.79
N ARG A 76 -2.38 -6.68 -3.54
CA ARG A 76 -2.11 -5.29 -3.13
C ARG A 76 -0.62 -4.94 -3.20
N ARG A 77 0.23 -5.83 -2.69
CA ARG A 77 1.69 -5.67 -2.70
C ARG A 77 2.23 -5.55 -4.13
N PHE A 78 1.68 -6.30 -5.08
CA PHE A 78 2.07 -6.23 -6.48
C PHE A 78 1.89 -4.81 -7.05
N VAL A 79 0.75 -4.17 -6.78
CA VAL A 79 0.49 -2.77 -7.22
C VAL A 79 1.53 -1.83 -6.62
N GLY A 80 1.81 -1.97 -5.32
CA GLY A 80 2.84 -1.20 -4.62
C GLY A 80 4.24 -1.37 -5.21
N LEU A 81 4.62 -2.60 -5.55
CA LEU A 81 5.90 -2.89 -6.21
C LEU A 81 5.99 -2.24 -7.60
N GLN A 82 4.89 -2.18 -8.36
CA GLN A 82 4.88 -1.44 -9.63
C GLN A 82 5.10 0.05 -9.43
N LEU A 83 4.47 0.66 -8.42
CA LEU A 83 4.68 2.07 -8.08
C LEU A 83 6.14 2.34 -7.68
N VAL A 84 6.70 1.52 -6.78
CA VAL A 84 8.10 1.65 -6.33
C VAL A 84 9.07 1.52 -7.51
N LYS A 85 8.80 0.60 -8.44
CA LYS A 85 9.57 0.47 -9.68
C LYS A 85 9.53 1.77 -10.48
N LEU A 86 8.36 2.33 -10.74
CA LEU A 86 8.21 3.57 -11.51
C LEU A 86 8.92 4.76 -10.85
N ILE A 87 8.86 4.86 -9.52
CA ILE A 87 9.56 5.89 -8.74
C ILE A 87 11.09 5.79 -8.89
N LYS A 88 11.61 4.57 -8.97
CA LYS A 88 13.07 4.30 -9.01
C LYS A 88 13.65 4.14 -10.41
N LEU A 89 12.81 4.11 -11.45
CA LEU A 89 13.26 3.89 -12.82
C LEU A 89 14.08 5.08 -13.32
N ASN A 90 15.24 4.77 -13.92
CA ASN A 90 16.05 5.78 -14.59
C ASN A 90 15.46 6.09 -15.98
N VAL A 91 14.86 7.27 -16.11
CA VAL A 91 14.18 7.72 -17.35
C VAL A 91 15.14 7.81 -18.54
N SER A 92 16.42 8.14 -18.31
CA SER A 92 17.42 8.24 -19.40
C SER A 92 17.69 6.90 -20.06
N LEU A 93 17.68 5.80 -19.28
CA LEU A 93 17.82 4.44 -19.82
C LEU A 93 16.58 3.99 -20.60
N LEU A 94 15.39 4.44 -20.19
CA LEU A 94 14.14 4.12 -20.89
C LEU A 94 14.07 4.77 -22.27
N ARG A 95 14.45 6.04 -22.39
CA ARG A 95 14.44 6.78 -23.66
C ARG A 95 15.39 6.17 -24.70
N ARG A 96 16.54 5.64 -24.27
CA ARG A 96 17.50 4.98 -25.17
C ARG A 96 16.93 3.70 -25.80
N LYS A 97 16.17 2.92 -25.02
CA LYS A 97 15.53 1.68 -25.48
C LYS A 97 14.37 1.91 -26.45
N GLN A 98 13.73 3.08 -26.41
CA GLN A 98 12.61 3.40 -27.33
C GLN A 98 13.09 3.86 -28.71
N ASN A 99 14.34 4.32 -28.82
CA ASN A 99 14.89 4.92 -30.04
C ASN A 99 15.91 4.02 -30.77
N GLY A 100 16.06 2.76 -30.35
CA GLY A 100 16.94 1.77 -30.96
C GLY A 100 16.23 0.43 -31.09
#